data_AF-A0A0X8JID8-F1
#
_entry.id   AF-A0A0X8JID8-F1
#
_cell.length_a   1.000
_cell.length_b   1.000
_cell.length_c   1.000
_cell.angle_alpha   90.00
_cell.angle_beta   90.00
_cell.angle_gamma   90.00
#
_symmetry.space_group_name_H-M   'P 1'
#
loop_
_entity.id
_entity.type
_entity.pdbx_description
1 polymer ?
#
loop_
_entity_poly.entity_id
_entity_poly.type
_entity_poly.pdbx_seq_one_letter_code
_entity_poly.pdbx_strand_id
1 'polypeptide(L)'
;MKKDNDENKTPAPTATTAKPAPSARKRPSRAKTGGTAKAASAPAAAKAPAAKTPKPVDGAAAHCPVAPVDVAYEPSLPDDPVYTGALVHGRQVEHLAAALFRELAPLHKLDAPWDERLRAAARLHDIGWVEGRKKHHKTSMRLIETDPALVPDETERSLVALLARYHRRAWPSPRHRRFAALGKDDRKCVRRLAALLRLADALDYSRQGLVEDISARIGKKRVELCLQAKAPCPEEMRRAKVKGDLFEAEFGRELRCSCLPQ
;
A
#
# COMPACT_ATOMS: atom_id res chain seq x y z
N MET A 1 29.13 7.12 -56.29
CA MET A 1 28.73 7.01 -54.88
C MET A 1 29.10 8.30 -54.15
N LYS A 2 28.14 8.84 -53.40
CA LYS A 2 28.20 9.74 -52.22
C LYS A 2 29.03 11.03 -52.25
N LYS A 3 28.30 12.13 -52.05
CA LYS A 3 28.71 13.52 -51.82
C LYS A 3 29.24 13.72 -50.39
N ASP A 4 30.18 14.65 -50.29
CA ASP A 4 30.76 15.26 -49.09
C ASP A 4 29.83 16.27 -48.39
N ASN A 5 30.07 16.42 -47.06
CA ASN A 5 30.12 17.61 -46.17
C ASN A 5 29.66 19.00 -46.70
N ASP A 6 29.26 20.01 -45.91
CA ASP A 6 29.41 20.31 -44.48
C ASP A 6 28.43 21.46 -44.08
N GLU A 7 28.12 21.50 -42.78
CA GLU A 7 27.96 22.64 -41.86
C GLU A 7 27.24 24.00 -42.16
N ASN A 8 26.34 24.31 -41.20
CA ASN A 8 26.27 25.53 -40.36
C ASN A 8 25.30 26.68 -40.75
N LYS A 9 24.46 27.08 -39.76
CA LYS A 9 24.41 28.42 -39.12
C LYS A 9 23.00 28.90 -38.71
N THR A 10 22.78 29.07 -37.40
CA THR A 10 21.68 29.83 -36.76
C THR A 10 21.87 31.35 -36.98
N PRO A 11 20.80 32.20 -36.94
CA PRO A 11 20.47 32.92 -35.68
C PRO A 11 18.95 33.23 -35.47
N ALA A 12 18.58 33.60 -34.24
CA ALA A 12 17.29 34.21 -33.81
C ALA A 12 17.27 35.76 -34.07
N PRO A 13 16.33 36.65 -33.61
CA PRO A 13 15.09 36.53 -32.77
C PRO A 13 13.90 37.49 -33.17
N THR A 14 12.95 37.74 -32.24
CA THR A 14 11.89 38.82 -32.14
C THR A 14 10.47 38.48 -32.68
N ALA A 15 9.30 38.90 -32.16
CA ALA A 15 8.87 39.83 -31.10
C ALA A 15 7.42 39.53 -30.58
N THR A 16 7.18 39.82 -29.30
CA THR A 16 6.11 40.64 -28.66
C THR A 16 4.63 40.62 -29.12
N THR A 17 3.70 40.39 -28.16
CA THR A 17 2.56 41.26 -27.72
C THR A 17 1.64 40.44 -26.77
N ALA A 18 1.56 40.73 -25.47
CA ALA A 18 0.79 41.78 -24.76
C ALA A 18 -0.68 41.36 -24.40
N LYS A 19 -0.94 41.45 -23.08
CA LYS A 19 -2.18 41.21 -22.30
C LYS A 19 -3.27 42.27 -22.62
N PRO A 20 -4.55 42.07 -22.25
CA PRO A 20 -4.99 42.51 -20.92
C PRO A 20 -6.13 41.70 -20.25
N ALA A 21 -6.21 41.82 -18.92
CA ALA A 21 -7.43 41.70 -18.09
C ALA A 21 -7.83 43.16 -17.68
N PRO A 22 -8.88 43.47 -16.86
CA PRO A 22 -9.86 42.64 -16.14
C PRO A 22 -11.32 43.22 -16.17
N SER A 23 -12.28 42.59 -15.49
CA SER A 23 -13.39 43.33 -14.85
C SER A 23 -14.09 42.54 -13.74
N ALA A 24 -14.48 43.28 -12.70
CA ALA A 24 -14.99 42.85 -11.42
C ALA A 24 -16.51 43.07 -11.27
N ARG A 25 -17.05 42.58 -10.13
CA ARG A 25 -18.38 42.81 -9.47
C ARG A 25 -19.23 41.52 -9.46
N LYS A 26 -19.94 41.14 -8.40
CA LYS A 26 -20.43 41.83 -7.17
C LYS A 26 -20.85 40.75 -6.15
N ARG A 27 -20.73 41.00 -4.84
CA ARG A 27 -21.51 40.30 -3.79
C ARG A 27 -22.98 40.76 -3.83
N PRO A 28 -23.90 39.93 -3.35
CA PRO A 28 -24.68 40.24 -2.14
C PRO A 28 -24.85 38.98 -1.28
N SER A 29 -25.54 38.91 -0.15
CA SER A 29 -25.74 39.75 1.04
C SER A 29 -26.45 38.84 2.04
N ARG A 30 -26.22 39.08 3.33
CA ARG A 30 -26.77 38.36 4.50
C ARG A 30 -28.28 38.62 4.66
N ALA A 31 -29.03 37.60 5.08
CA ALA A 31 -30.30 37.78 5.79
C ALA A 31 -30.44 36.72 6.91
N LYS A 32 -30.63 37.24 8.12
CA LYS A 32 -31.06 36.55 9.35
C LYS A 32 -32.58 36.71 9.48
N THR A 33 -33.26 35.69 9.98
CA THR A 33 -34.45 35.71 10.87
C THR A 33 -34.73 34.23 11.20
N GLY A 34 -35.06 33.75 12.41
CA GLY A 34 -35.39 34.35 13.70
C GLY A 34 -36.61 33.64 14.31
N GLY A 35 -36.42 32.88 15.40
CA GLY A 35 -37.46 32.48 16.38
C GLY A 35 -38.33 31.26 16.01
N THR A 36 -38.82 30.39 16.92
CA THR A 36 -38.97 30.43 18.39
C THR A 36 -39.22 29.02 18.96
N ALA A 37 -39.03 28.90 20.27
CA ALA A 37 -38.94 27.72 21.14
C ALA A 37 -40.26 27.01 21.55
N LYS A 38 -40.15 25.76 22.05
CA LYS A 38 -40.77 25.17 23.29
C LYS A 38 -40.29 23.69 23.43
N ALA A 39 -39.48 23.26 24.39
CA ALA A 39 -39.63 23.05 25.85
C ALA A 39 -40.34 21.73 26.27
N ALA A 40 -39.80 21.12 27.35
CA ALA A 40 -40.21 19.94 28.15
C ALA A 40 -39.71 18.56 27.66
N SER A 41 -39.20 17.62 28.48
CA SER A 41 -38.91 17.55 29.92
C SER A 41 -38.14 16.24 30.20
N ALA A 42 -37.25 16.23 31.21
CA ALA A 42 -36.68 15.02 31.84
C ALA A 42 -37.70 14.31 32.77
N PRO A 43 -37.40 13.10 33.29
CA PRO A 43 -36.63 12.94 34.55
C PRO A 43 -35.53 11.83 34.45
N ALA A 44 -34.36 11.92 35.10
CA ALA A 44 -34.02 11.56 36.51
C ALA A 44 -34.56 10.17 36.94
N ALA A 45 -33.86 9.25 37.62
CA ALA A 45 -32.49 9.01 38.03
C ALA A 45 -32.49 7.56 38.59
N ALA A 46 -31.41 6.79 38.45
CA ALA A 46 -31.22 5.59 39.28
C ALA A 46 -29.73 5.28 39.47
N LYS A 47 -29.34 5.18 40.75
CA LYS A 47 -27.99 4.94 41.28
C LYS A 47 -27.49 3.52 41.02
N ALA A 48 -26.17 3.42 40.94
CA ALA A 48 -25.35 2.20 41.04
C ALA A 48 -25.56 1.42 42.35
N PRO A 49 -25.03 0.19 42.39
CA PRO A 49 -23.97 -0.04 43.36
C PRO A 49 -22.71 -0.65 42.73
N ALA A 50 -21.59 -0.28 43.34
CA ALA A 50 -20.25 -0.80 43.09
C ALA A 50 -20.07 -2.19 43.71
N ALA A 51 -19.35 -3.08 43.03
CA ALA A 51 -18.60 -4.15 43.69
C ALA A 51 -17.45 -4.66 42.81
N LYS A 52 -16.24 -4.39 43.32
CA LYS A 52 -15.00 -5.21 43.30
C LYS A 52 -14.37 -5.61 41.96
N THR A 53 -13.25 -4.95 41.72
CA THR A 53 -12.05 -5.44 41.02
C THR A 53 -11.61 -6.82 41.54
N PRO A 54 -11.05 -7.66 40.67
CA PRO A 54 -9.79 -8.33 40.98
C PRO A 54 -8.69 -7.91 40.00
N LYS A 55 -7.47 -7.80 40.54
CA LYS A 55 -6.21 -7.51 39.85
C LYS A 55 -5.60 -8.81 39.28
N PRO A 56 -4.47 -8.72 38.54
CA PRO A 56 -4.25 -9.38 37.26
C PRO A 56 -3.92 -10.87 37.39
N VAL A 57 -4.26 -11.64 36.35
CA VAL A 57 -3.64 -12.94 36.11
C VAL A 57 -2.61 -12.77 35.01
N ASP A 58 -1.35 -12.97 35.38
CA ASP A 58 -0.27 -13.24 34.44
C ASP A 58 -0.66 -14.48 33.61
N GLY A 59 -0.76 -14.28 32.30
CA GLY A 59 -1.11 -15.34 31.38
C GLY A 59 -0.39 -15.06 30.07
N ALA A 60 0.70 -15.79 29.87
CA ALA A 60 1.42 -15.87 28.60
C ALA A 60 0.41 -15.83 27.45
N ALA A 61 0.61 -14.89 26.51
CA ALA A 61 -0.16 -14.84 25.28
C ALA A 61 -0.13 -16.23 24.65
N ALA A 62 -1.28 -16.90 24.70
CA ALA A 62 -1.48 -18.21 24.12
C ALA A 62 -1.07 -18.11 22.65
N HIS A 63 0.03 -18.79 22.33
CA HIS A 63 0.46 -19.02 20.97
C HIS A 63 -0.58 -19.93 20.33
N CYS A 64 -1.61 -19.35 19.72
CA CYS A 64 -2.48 -20.09 18.83
C CYS A 64 -1.62 -20.53 17.64
N PRO A 65 -1.48 -21.84 17.37
CA PRO A 65 -0.84 -22.28 16.15
C PRO A 65 -1.74 -21.85 14.99
N VAL A 66 -1.28 -20.85 14.23
CA VAL A 66 -1.95 -20.37 13.02
C VAL A 66 -1.62 -21.39 11.94
N ALA A 67 -2.63 -22.06 11.39
CA ALA A 67 -2.45 -22.87 10.20
C ALA A 67 -1.98 -21.97 9.06
N PRO A 68 -1.06 -22.44 8.19
CA PRO A 68 -0.55 -21.65 7.09
C PRO A 68 -1.72 -21.06 6.28
N VAL A 69 -1.63 -19.78 5.93
CA VAL A 69 -2.57 -19.14 5.00
C VAL A 69 -2.34 -19.71 3.60
N ASP A 70 -2.81 -20.95 3.39
CA ASP A 70 -2.84 -21.58 2.08
C ASP A 70 -3.85 -20.81 1.23
N VAL A 71 -3.34 -19.89 0.41
CA VAL A 71 -4.11 -19.28 -0.67
C VAL A 71 -4.43 -20.40 -1.65
N ALA A 72 -5.63 -20.98 -1.53
CA ALA A 72 -6.14 -22.08 -2.35
C ALA A 72 -6.51 -21.62 -3.78
N TYR A 73 -5.74 -20.70 -4.34
CA TYR A 73 -5.91 -20.24 -5.71
C TYR A 73 -4.95 -20.99 -6.63
N GLU A 74 -5.31 -22.24 -6.91
CA GLU A 74 -4.86 -22.98 -8.09
C GLU A 74 -6.00 -22.88 -9.12
N PRO A 75 -5.97 -21.89 -10.02
CA PRO A 75 -7.06 -21.70 -10.93
C PRO A 75 -7.00 -22.74 -12.06
N SER A 76 -8.02 -23.60 -12.16
CA SER A 76 -8.46 -24.09 -13.46
C SER A 76 -9.15 -22.93 -14.20
N LEU A 77 -8.38 -21.98 -14.73
CA LEU A 77 -8.91 -20.78 -15.40
C LEU A 77 -8.59 -20.75 -16.90
N PRO A 78 -9.44 -20.08 -17.70
CA PRO A 78 -9.24 -19.92 -19.14
C PRO A 78 -7.96 -19.16 -19.46
N ASP A 79 -7.32 -19.54 -20.58
CA ASP A 79 -6.09 -18.95 -21.12
C ASP A 79 -6.32 -17.49 -21.61
N ASP A 80 -6.55 -16.55 -20.70
CA ASP A 80 -6.59 -15.12 -21.00
C ASP A 80 -5.23 -14.46 -20.68
N PRO A 81 -4.51 -13.91 -21.69
CA PRO A 81 -3.19 -13.30 -21.51
C PRO A 81 -3.14 -12.18 -20.46
N VAL A 82 -4.23 -11.45 -20.27
CA VAL A 82 -4.33 -10.38 -19.27
C VAL A 82 -4.33 -10.97 -17.87
N TYR A 83 -5.06 -12.07 -17.67
CA TYR A 83 -5.11 -12.79 -16.40
C TYR A 83 -3.78 -13.48 -16.10
N THR A 84 -3.19 -14.19 -17.08
CA THR A 84 -1.89 -14.85 -16.91
C THR A 84 -0.80 -13.84 -16.54
N GLY A 85 -0.78 -12.67 -17.19
CA GLY A 85 0.16 -11.60 -16.85
C GLY A 85 -0.03 -11.03 -15.43
N ALA A 86 -1.27 -10.92 -14.94
CA ALA A 86 -1.54 -10.49 -13.58
C ALA A 86 -1.09 -11.54 -12.53
N LEU A 87 -1.23 -12.83 -12.84
CA LEU A 87 -0.77 -13.90 -11.96
C LEU A 87 0.76 -13.99 -11.88
N VAL A 88 1.46 -13.85 -13.00
CA VAL A 88 2.93 -13.78 -13.02
C VAL A 88 3.43 -12.60 -12.21
N HIS A 89 2.83 -11.42 -12.40
CA HIS A 89 3.13 -10.23 -11.60
C HIS A 89 2.87 -10.45 -10.10
N GLY A 90 1.72 -11.02 -9.74
CA GLY A 90 1.38 -11.30 -8.34
C GLY A 90 2.40 -12.24 -7.66
N ARG A 91 2.84 -13.30 -8.34
CA ARG A 91 3.88 -14.22 -7.85
C ARG A 91 5.24 -13.54 -7.70
N GLN A 92 5.60 -12.68 -8.66
CA GLN A 92 6.84 -11.92 -8.58
C GLN A 92 6.83 -10.92 -7.42
N VAL A 93 5.73 -10.18 -7.24
CA VAL A 93 5.57 -9.23 -6.13
C VAL A 93 5.57 -9.96 -4.79
N GLU A 94 4.98 -11.14 -4.71
CA GLU A 94 5.05 -11.97 -3.51
C GLU A 94 6.48 -12.39 -3.17
N HIS A 95 7.23 -12.89 -4.15
CA HIS A 95 8.63 -13.29 -3.98
C HIS A 95 9.47 -12.12 -3.45
N LEU A 96 9.32 -10.93 -4.02
CA LEU A 96 10.01 -9.73 -3.56
C LEU A 96 9.53 -9.26 -2.18
N ALA A 97 8.23 -9.40 -1.88
CA ALA A 97 7.67 -9.05 -0.58
C ALA A 97 8.21 -9.96 0.54
N ALA A 98 8.35 -11.26 0.24
CA ALA A 98 8.98 -12.24 1.12
C ALA A 98 10.45 -11.91 1.39
N ALA A 99 11.21 -11.56 0.35
CA ALA A 99 12.61 -11.11 0.50
C ALA A 99 12.69 -9.86 1.38
N LEU A 100 11.86 -8.85 1.13
CA LEU A 100 11.79 -7.64 1.95
C LEU A 100 11.42 -7.93 3.41
N PHE A 101 10.49 -8.85 3.65
CA PHE A 101 10.12 -9.27 5.01
C PHE A 101 11.32 -9.90 5.74
N ARG A 102 12.02 -10.83 5.09
CA ARG A 102 13.23 -11.45 5.66
C ARG A 102 14.31 -10.41 5.97
N GLU A 103 14.67 -9.60 4.98
CA GLU A 103 15.80 -8.65 5.08
C GLU A 103 15.54 -7.49 6.05
N LEU A 104 14.27 -7.11 6.24
CA LEU A 104 13.88 -5.98 7.08
C LEU A 104 13.31 -6.40 8.44
N ALA A 105 13.42 -7.69 8.80
CA ALA A 105 13.00 -8.25 10.08
C ALA A 105 13.48 -7.44 11.30
N PRO A 106 14.73 -6.93 11.36
CA PRO A 106 15.18 -6.09 12.47
C PRO A 106 14.38 -4.78 12.65
N LEU A 107 13.75 -4.28 11.59
CA LEU A 107 12.97 -3.04 11.61
C LEU A 107 11.51 -3.28 11.96
N HIS A 108 10.84 -4.21 11.27
CA HIS A 108 9.41 -4.42 11.48
C HIS A 108 9.09 -5.34 12.65
N LYS A 109 9.99 -6.26 13.03
CA LYS A 109 9.81 -7.16 14.19
C LYS A 109 8.46 -7.89 14.18
N LEU A 110 8.10 -8.45 13.02
CA LEU A 110 6.86 -9.21 12.81
C LEU A 110 7.22 -10.67 12.64
N ASP A 111 6.28 -11.56 12.94
CA ASP A 111 6.43 -13.02 12.92
C ASP A 111 5.85 -13.65 11.65
N ALA A 112 5.97 -14.97 11.54
CA ALA A 112 5.58 -15.74 10.34
C ALA A 112 4.13 -15.53 9.88
N PRO A 113 3.11 -15.47 10.76
CA PRO A 113 1.74 -15.15 10.34
C PRO A 113 1.62 -13.82 9.58
N TRP A 114 2.43 -12.81 9.92
CA TRP A 114 2.45 -11.54 9.17
C TRP A 114 3.16 -11.65 7.82
N ASP A 115 4.14 -12.55 7.67
CA ASP A 115 4.76 -12.86 6.36
C ASP A 115 3.73 -13.52 5.43
N GLU A 116 3.00 -14.52 5.93
CA GLU A 116 1.95 -15.20 5.17
C GLU A 116 0.85 -14.24 4.68
N ARG A 117 0.39 -13.34 5.56
CA ARG A 117 -0.56 -12.29 5.18
C ARG A 117 0.00 -11.35 4.11
N LEU A 118 1.29 -10.98 4.20
CA LEU A 118 1.95 -10.13 3.22
C LEU A 118 2.02 -10.82 1.86
N ARG A 119 2.40 -12.11 1.84
CA ARG A 119 2.50 -12.92 0.63
C ARG A 119 1.14 -13.13 -0.04
N ALA A 120 0.11 -13.47 0.74
CA ALA A 120 -1.26 -13.56 0.25
C ALA A 120 -1.73 -12.24 -0.35
N ALA A 121 -1.49 -11.12 0.34
CA ALA A 121 -1.84 -9.80 -0.17
C ALA A 121 -1.09 -9.44 -1.45
N ALA A 122 0.18 -9.85 -1.57
CA ALA A 122 0.99 -9.66 -2.77
C ALA A 122 0.46 -10.46 -3.97
N ARG A 123 0.07 -11.73 -3.78
CA ARG A 123 -0.57 -12.52 -4.83
C ARG A 123 -1.88 -11.89 -5.29
N LEU A 124 -2.65 -11.31 -4.37
CA LEU A 124 -4.02 -10.87 -4.60
C LEU A 124 -4.17 -9.35 -4.86
N HIS A 125 -3.11 -8.55 -4.79
CA HIS A 125 -3.22 -7.09 -4.79
C HIS A 125 -3.91 -6.52 -6.04
N ASP A 126 -3.76 -7.20 -7.17
CA ASP A 126 -4.20 -6.77 -8.49
C ASP A 126 -5.45 -7.52 -9.00
N ILE A 127 -6.08 -8.41 -8.22
CA ILE A 127 -7.30 -9.12 -8.66
C ILE A 127 -8.47 -8.18 -8.97
N GLY A 128 -8.44 -6.94 -8.47
CA GLY A 128 -9.45 -5.93 -8.79
C GLY A 128 -9.41 -5.44 -10.24
N TRP A 129 -8.39 -5.78 -11.03
CA TRP A 129 -8.32 -5.43 -12.45
C TRP A 129 -9.39 -6.11 -13.30
N VAL A 130 -9.99 -7.19 -12.81
CA VAL A 130 -11.11 -7.89 -13.49
C VAL A 130 -12.32 -6.99 -13.70
N GLU A 131 -12.51 -5.97 -12.84
CA GLU A 131 -13.55 -4.95 -12.98
C GLU A 131 -13.01 -3.61 -13.49
N GLY A 132 -11.80 -3.64 -14.04
CA GLY A 132 -11.15 -2.50 -14.68
C GLY A 132 -10.23 -1.67 -13.78
N ARG A 133 -9.53 -0.74 -14.42
CA ARG A 133 -8.44 0.04 -13.81
C ARG A 133 -8.88 0.94 -12.65
N LYS A 134 -10.09 1.49 -12.72
CA LYS A 134 -10.52 2.56 -11.82
C LYS A 134 -10.75 2.01 -10.42
N LYS A 135 -9.92 2.44 -9.47
CA LYS A 135 -10.00 2.01 -8.06
C LYS A 135 -9.81 0.49 -7.86
N HIS A 136 -9.07 -0.23 -8.72
CA HIS A 136 -8.85 -1.68 -8.55
C HIS A 136 -8.38 -2.06 -7.15
N HIS A 137 -7.46 -1.32 -6.50
CA HIS A 137 -7.10 -1.56 -5.10
C HIS A 137 -8.29 -1.67 -4.11
N LYS A 138 -9.38 -0.93 -4.33
CA LYS A 138 -10.62 -1.06 -3.54
C LYS A 138 -11.44 -2.27 -3.96
N THR A 139 -11.44 -2.57 -5.26
CA THR A 139 -12.06 -3.77 -5.83
C THR A 139 -11.35 -5.04 -5.33
N SER A 140 -10.02 -5.11 -5.35
CA SER A 140 -9.22 -6.22 -4.82
C SER A 140 -9.56 -6.47 -3.36
N MET A 141 -9.56 -5.43 -2.52
CA MET A 141 -10.00 -5.54 -1.12
C MET A 141 -11.42 -6.10 -1.00
N ARG A 142 -12.38 -5.61 -1.80
CA ARG A 142 -13.76 -6.09 -1.77
C ARG A 142 -13.83 -7.57 -2.17
N LEU A 143 -13.18 -7.97 -3.25
CA LEU A 143 -13.15 -9.35 -3.74
C LEU A 143 -12.55 -10.30 -2.69
N ILE A 144 -11.40 -9.94 -2.10
CA ILE A 144 -10.75 -10.73 -1.04
C ILE A 144 -11.68 -10.90 0.16
N GLU A 145 -12.37 -9.85 0.61
CA GLU A 145 -13.28 -9.97 1.76
C GLU A 145 -14.50 -10.82 1.48
N THR A 146 -15.07 -10.72 0.28
CA THR A 146 -16.33 -11.38 -0.06
C THR A 146 -16.17 -12.83 -0.49
N ASP A 147 -14.95 -13.27 -0.80
CA ASP A 147 -14.67 -14.61 -1.28
C ASP A 147 -13.84 -15.42 -0.27
N PRO A 148 -14.49 -16.30 0.53
CA PRO A 148 -13.79 -17.18 1.47
C PRO A 148 -12.84 -18.18 0.78
N ALA A 149 -12.99 -18.45 -0.53
CA ALA A 149 -12.10 -19.37 -1.23
C ALA A 149 -10.69 -18.78 -1.40
N LEU A 150 -10.55 -17.45 -1.40
CA LEU A 150 -9.25 -16.78 -1.51
C LEU A 150 -8.46 -16.82 -0.19
N VAL A 151 -9.15 -16.61 0.93
CA VAL A 151 -8.58 -16.68 2.29
C VAL A 151 -9.66 -17.21 3.24
N PRO A 152 -9.61 -18.48 3.65
CA PRO A 152 -10.70 -19.12 4.41
C PRO A 152 -10.98 -18.44 5.75
N ASP A 153 -9.94 -18.19 6.56
CA ASP A 153 -10.09 -17.55 7.87
C ASP A 153 -10.53 -16.08 7.72
N GLU A 154 -11.59 -15.70 8.44
CA GLU A 154 -12.22 -14.38 8.34
C GLU A 154 -11.33 -13.25 8.90
N THR A 155 -10.57 -13.53 9.96
CA THR A 155 -9.66 -12.58 10.58
C THR A 155 -8.47 -12.31 9.66
N GLU A 156 -7.87 -13.38 9.13
CA GLU A 156 -6.80 -13.32 8.14
C GLU A 156 -7.23 -12.57 6.89
N ARG A 157 -8.39 -12.94 6.35
CA ARG A 157 -8.96 -12.35 5.13
C ARG A 157 -9.16 -10.85 5.25
N SER A 158 -9.63 -10.37 6.41
CA SER A 158 -9.79 -8.93 6.67
C SER A 158 -8.46 -8.18 6.65
N LEU A 159 -7.39 -8.78 7.19
CA LEU A 159 -6.05 -8.20 7.19
C LEU A 159 -5.42 -8.22 5.79
N VAL A 160 -5.50 -9.35 5.08
CA VAL A 160 -5.01 -9.51 3.70
C VAL A 160 -5.70 -8.51 2.76
N ALA A 161 -7.02 -8.34 2.88
CA ALA A 161 -7.78 -7.38 2.09
C ALA A 161 -7.32 -5.93 2.32
N LEU A 162 -7.02 -5.56 3.57
CA LEU A 162 -6.49 -4.24 3.88
C LEU A 162 -5.09 -4.03 3.32
N LEU A 163 -4.22 -5.03 3.39
CA LEU A 163 -2.88 -4.96 2.78
C LEU A 163 -3.00 -4.76 1.25
N ALA A 164 -3.81 -5.59 0.59
CA ALA A 164 -4.10 -5.47 -0.84
C ALA A 164 -4.70 -4.10 -1.18
N ARG A 165 -5.53 -3.50 -0.31
CA ARG A 165 -6.05 -2.14 -0.51
C ARG A 165 -4.94 -1.08 -0.55
N TYR A 166 -3.95 -1.22 0.32
CA TYR A 166 -2.95 -0.17 0.60
C TYR A 166 -1.66 -0.30 -0.23
N HIS A 167 -1.59 -1.25 -1.17
CA HIS A 167 -0.47 -1.35 -2.13
C HIS A 167 -0.30 -0.09 -2.99
N ARG A 168 -1.33 0.78 -3.09
CA ARG A 168 -1.24 2.06 -3.82
C ARG A 168 -2.14 3.14 -3.24
N ARG A 169 -1.91 4.37 -3.72
CA ARG A 169 -2.69 5.58 -3.37
C ARG A 169 -2.55 5.88 -1.87
N ALA A 170 -3.67 6.12 -1.19
CA ALA A 170 -3.72 6.59 0.20
C ALA A 170 -3.05 5.58 1.14
N TRP A 171 -2.31 6.11 2.11
CA TRP A 171 -1.74 5.31 3.19
C TRP A 171 -2.81 4.78 4.14
N PRO A 172 -2.51 3.74 4.94
CA PRO A 172 -3.39 3.32 6.02
C PRO A 172 -3.65 4.49 6.99
N SER A 173 -4.93 4.80 7.22
CA SER A 173 -5.35 6.01 7.94
C SER A 173 -6.53 5.70 8.86
N PRO A 174 -6.58 6.27 10.08
CA PRO A 174 -7.74 6.18 10.97
C PRO A 174 -9.04 6.76 10.37
N ARG A 175 -8.96 7.54 9.28
CA ARG A 175 -10.14 8.00 8.53
C ARG A 175 -10.82 6.88 7.73
N HIS A 176 -10.11 5.78 7.49
CA HIS A 176 -10.66 4.62 6.79
C HIS A 176 -11.29 3.66 7.81
N ARG A 177 -12.63 3.57 7.81
CA ARG A 177 -13.41 2.79 8.81
C ARG A 177 -12.84 1.39 9.09
N ARG A 178 -12.51 0.62 8.03
CA ARG A 178 -11.96 -0.74 8.18
C ARG A 178 -10.61 -0.79 8.86
N PHE A 179 -9.73 0.17 8.57
CA PHE A 179 -8.44 0.27 9.26
C PHE A 179 -8.59 0.79 10.69
N ALA A 180 -9.54 1.70 10.92
CA ALA A 180 -9.83 2.21 12.26
C ALA A 180 -10.39 1.13 13.21
N ALA A 181 -11.12 0.16 12.66
CA ALA A 181 -11.69 -0.95 13.40
C ALA A 181 -10.64 -1.94 13.93
N LEU A 182 -9.45 -1.99 13.32
CA LEU A 182 -8.35 -2.85 13.79
C LEU A 182 -7.82 -2.43 15.17
N GLY A 183 -7.29 -3.40 15.91
CA GLY A 183 -6.54 -3.16 17.14
C GLY A 183 -5.31 -2.27 16.93
N LYS A 184 -4.78 -1.67 18.00
CA LYS A 184 -3.64 -0.75 17.90
C LYS A 184 -2.40 -1.43 17.30
N ASP A 185 -2.16 -2.69 17.67
CA ASP A 185 -1.02 -3.46 17.21
C ASP A 185 -1.19 -3.90 15.76
N ASP A 186 -2.35 -4.40 15.37
CA ASP A 186 -2.65 -4.72 13.96
C ASP A 186 -2.53 -3.50 13.05
N ARG A 187 -3.00 -2.32 13.48
CA ARG A 187 -2.83 -1.08 12.71
C ARG A 187 -1.36 -0.76 12.46
N LYS A 188 -0.48 -1.06 13.43
CA LYS A 188 0.97 -0.86 13.29
C LYS A 188 1.56 -1.90 12.34
N CYS A 189 1.18 -3.16 12.46
CA CYS A 189 1.62 -4.24 11.57
C CYS A 189 1.19 -3.97 10.12
N VAL A 190 -0.07 -3.62 9.89
CA VAL A 190 -0.61 -3.28 8.56
C VAL A 190 0.11 -2.09 7.93
N ARG A 191 0.49 -1.05 8.69
CA ARG A 191 1.29 0.06 8.13
C ARG A 191 2.66 -0.40 7.65
N ARG A 192 3.35 -1.18 8.46
CA ARG A 192 4.69 -1.70 8.14
C ARG A 192 4.64 -2.60 6.91
N LEU A 193 3.71 -3.55 6.87
CA LEU A 193 3.56 -4.46 5.74
C LEU A 193 3.06 -3.76 4.48
N ALA A 194 2.17 -2.77 4.60
CA ALA A 194 1.77 -1.95 3.46
C ALA A 194 2.97 -1.19 2.86
N ALA A 195 3.93 -0.76 3.70
CA ALA A 195 5.17 -0.17 3.20
C ALA A 195 6.00 -1.17 2.39
N LEU A 196 6.15 -2.41 2.89
CA LEU A 196 6.88 -3.47 2.20
C LEU A 196 6.19 -3.87 0.88
N LEU A 197 4.87 -4.08 0.90
CA LEU A 197 4.11 -4.43 -0.29
C LEU A 197 4.20 -3.37 -1.38
N ARG A 198 4.16 -2.09 -1.01
CA ARG A 198 4.36 -0.97 -1.95
C ARG A 198 5.73 -0.99 -2.60
N LEU A 199 6.77 -1.37 -1.85
CA LEU A 199 8.12 -1.51 -2.39
C LEU A 199 8.21 -2.71 -3.33
N ALA A 200 7.68 -3.87 -2.94
CA ALA A 200 7.65 -5.06 -3.79
C ALA A 200 6.94 -4.78 -5.14
N ASP A 201 5.75 -4.20 -5.11
CA ASP A 201 5.00 -3.79 -6.31
C ASP A 201 5.73 -2.71 -7.13
N ALA A 202 6.56 -1.87 -6.50
CA ALA A 202 7.40 -0.92 -7.22
C ALA A 202 8.57 -1.59 -7.96
N LEU A 203 9.14 -2.64 -7.36
CA LEU A 203 10.30 -3.37 -7.86
C LEU A 203 9.97 -4.34 -9.00
N ASP A 204 8.69 -4.62 -9.23
CA ASP A 204 8.20 -5.30 -10.44
C ASP A 204 7.27 -4.40 -11.28
N TYR A 205 7.54 -3.09 -11.31
CA TYR A 205 6.68 -2.12 -12.02
C TYR A 205 6.55 -2.40 -13.52
N SER A 206 7.63 -2.83 -14.18
CA SER A 206 7.63 -3.19 -15.61
C SER A 206 6.96 -4.54 -15.89
N ARG A 207 6.70 -5.36 -14.84
CA ARG A 207 6.18 -6.73 -14.92
C ARG A 207 7.06 -7.70 -15.71
N GLN A 208 8.34 -7.39 -15.79
CA GLN A 208 9.33 -8.19 -16.50
C GLN A 208 10.08 -9.16 -15.56
N GLY A 209 9.87 -9.07 -14.24
CA GLY A 209 10.61 -9.89 -13.28
C GLY A 209 12.12 -9.66 -13.37
N LEU A 210 12.53 -8.39 -13.56
CA LEU A 210 13.95 -8.03 -13.69
C LEU A 210 14.71 -8.21 -12.38
N VAL A 211 14.12 -7.77 -11.27
CA VAL A 211 14.67 -7.94 -9.92
C VAL A 211 14.39 -9.35 -9.45
N GLU A 212 15.41 -10.15 -9.20
CA GLU A 212 15.29 -11.55 -8.79
C GLU A 212 15.35 -11.75 -7.28
N ASP A 213 16.14 -10.93 -6.58
CA ASP A 213 16.23 -10.99 -5.13
C ASP A 213 16.66 -9.64 -4.55
N ILE A 214 16.50 -9.48 -3.24
CA ILE A 214 16.78 -8.27 -2.51
C ILE A 214 17.60 -8.63 -1.28
N SER A 215 18.66 -7.86 -1.04
CA SER A 215 19.35 -7.81 0.26
C SER A 215 19.25 -6.41 0.85
N ALA A 216 19.26 -6.28 2.18
CA ALA A 216 19.18 -4.97 2.82
C ALA A 216 20.36 -4.67 3.74
N ARG A 217 20.93 -3.46 3.61
CA ARG A 217 21.88 -2.89 4.56
C ARG A 217 21.19 -1.86 5.43
N ILE A 218 20.97 -2.20 6.69
CA ILE A 218 20.24 -1.36 7.64
C ILE A 218 21.22 -0.50 8.43
N GLY A 219 21.29 0.79 8.10
CA GLY A 219 22.04 1.79 8.85
C GLY A 219 21.15 2.63 9.78
N LYS A 220 21.75 3.41 10.68
CA LYS A 220 21.01 4.22 11.69
C LYS A 220 20.01 5.22 11.08
N LYS A 221 20.36 5.86 9.96
CA LYS A 221 19.53 6.89 9.29
C LYS A 221 19.05 6.47 7.89
N ARG A 222 19.58 5.37 7.34
CA ARG A 222 19.31 4.94 5.97
C ARG A 222 19.17 3.43 5.88
N VAL A 223 18.36 2.97 4.95
CA VAL A 223 18.28 1.57 4.51
C VAL A 223 18.64 1.54 3.03
N GLU A 224 19.63 0.73 2.69
CA GLU A 224 20.00 0.48 1.30
C GLU A 224 19.50 -0.90 0.89
N LEU A 225 18.62 -0.96 -0.11
CA LEU A 225 18.20 -2.18 -0.78
C LEU A 225 19.15 -2.45 -1.95
N CYS A 226 19.90 -3.54 -1.86
CA CYS A 226 20.76 -4.03 -2.92
C CYS A 226 19.97 -5.06 -3.74
N LEU A 227 19.59 -4.64 -4.95
CA LEU A 227 18.79 -5.42 -5.89
C LEU A 227 19.70 -6.32 -6.72
N GLN A 228 19.39 -7.62 -6.74
CA GLN A 228 19.98 -8.57 -7.69
C GLN A 228 19.03 -8.63 -8.89
N ALA A 229 19.51 -8.25 -10.06
CA ALA A 229 18.65 -8.14 -11.24
C ALA A 229 19.32 -8.73 -12.49
N LYS A 230 18.51 -9.32 -13.37
CA LYS A 230 18.94 -9.90 -14.66
C LYS A 230 19.49 -8.86 -15.64
N ALA A 231 19.09 -7.60 -15.46
CA ALA A 231 19.47 -6.48 -16.28
C ALA A 231 19.39 -5.19 -15.44
N PRO A 232 20.01 -4.08 -15.89
CA PRO A 232 19.82 -2.78 -15.25
C PRO A 232 18.34 -2.42 -15.10
N CYS A 233 17.92 -2.07 -13.87
CA CYS A 233 16.51 -1.81 -13.52
C CYS A 233 16.25 -0.36 -13.00
N PRO A 234 16.64 0.69 -13.76
CA PRO A 234 16.53 2.07 -13.29
C PRO A 234 15.08 2.53 -13.05
N GLU A 235 14.11 1.98 -13.80
CA GLU A 235 12.69 2.33 -13.64
C GLU A 235 12.11 1.76 -12.35
N GLU A 236 12.46 0.52 -12.01
CA GLU A 236 12.11 -0.15 -10.75
C GLU A 236 12.70 0.62 -9.57
N MET A 237 13.98 0.99 -9.62
CA MET A 237 14.63 1.80 -8.60
C MET A 237 13.97 3.17 -8.42
N ARG A 238 13.65 3.85 -9.53
CA ARG A 238 12.95 5.14 -9.52
C ARG A 238 11.56 5.01 -8.90
N ARG A 239 10.84 3.93 -9.24
CA ARG A 239 9.51 3.65 -8.68
C ARG A 239 9.57 3.30 -7.21
N ALA A 240 10.54 2.49 -6.78
CA ALA A 240 10.77 2.15 -5.39
C ALA A 240 11.05 3.40 -4.56
N LYS A 241 11.85 4.34 -5.07
CA LYS A 241 12.08 5.64 -4.42
C LYS A 241 10.79 6.44 -4.22
N VAL A 242 9.90 6.46 -5.23
CA VAL A 242 8.62 7.19 -5.13
C VAL A 242 7.63 6.49 -4.19
N LYS A 243 7.50 5.17 -4.27
CA LYS A 243 6.57 4.37 -3.43
C LYS A 243 7.10 4.04 -2.03
N GLY A 244 8.39 4.30 -1.79
CA GLY A 244 9.05 4.21 -0.50
C GLY A 244 8.67 5.32 0.47
N ASP A 245 7.83 6.27 0.06
CA ASP A 245 7.30 7.35 0.89
C ASP A 245 6.71 6.86 2.22
N LEU A 246 5.91 5.78 2.19
CA LEU A 246 5.35 5.17 3.39
C LEU A 246 6.42 4.45 4.23
N PHE A 247 7.42 3.85 3.58
CA PHE A 247 8.52 3.18 4.27
C PHE A 247 9.34 4.19 5.09
N GLU A 248 9.74 5.30 4.46
CA GLU A 248 10.52 6.34 5.14
C GLU A 248 9.74 6.95 6.30
N ALA A 249 8.43 7.17 6.13
CA ALA A 249 7.57 7.69 7.17
C ALA A 249 7.36 6.72 8.35
N GLU A 250 7.18 5.42 8.09
CA GLU A 250 6.92 4.42 9.15
C GLU A 250 8.20 3.99 9.88
N PHE A 251 9.34 3.92 9.19
CA PHE A 251 10.60 3.47 9.78
C PHE A 251 11.57 4.59 10.16
N GLY A 252 11.32 5.84 9.71
CA GLY A 252 12.17 6.99 10.02
C GLY A 252 13.58 6.90 9.45
N ARG A 253 13.74 6.22 8.30
CA ARG A 253 15.03 6.00 7.64
C ARG A 253 14.88 6.30 6.16
N GLU A 254 15.87 7.00 5.59
CA GLU A 254 15.95 7.25 4.14
C GLU A 254 16.10 5.93 3.39
N LEU A 255 15.33 5.74 2.32
CA LEU A 255 15.41 4.56 1.48
C LEU A 255 16.29 4.83 0.26
N ARG A 256 17.24 3.94 0.01
CA ARG A 256 18.02 3.92 -1.24
C ARG A 256 17.96 2.55 -1.87
N CYS A 257 18.03 2.53 -3.19
CA CYS A 257 18.21 1.31 -3.96
C CYS A 257 19.55 1.39 -4.69
N SER A 258 20.24 0.27 -4.78
CA SER A 258 21.38 0.05 -5.67
C SER A 258 21.12 -1.25 -6.45
N CYS A 259 21.51 -1.28 -7.72
CA CYS A 259 21.39 -2.46 -8.56
C CYS A 259 22.80 -3.03 -8.77
N LEU A 260 22.99 -4.29 -8.40
CA LEU A 260 24.20 -5.03 -8.76
C LEU A 260 23.88 -5.79 -10.05
N PRO A 261 24.58 -5.52 -11.16
CA PRO A 261 24.48 -6.38 -12.32
C PRO A 261 25.02 -7.76 -11.93
N GLN A 262 24.29 -8.82 -12.29
CA GLN A 262 24.82 -10.18 -12.25
C GLN A 262 25.81 -10.40 -13.40
#